data_AF-A0A4Q3YIZ5-F1
#
_entry.id   AF-A0A4Q3YIZ5-F1
#
_cell.length_a   1.000
_cell.length_b   1.000
_cell.length_c   1.000
_cell.angle_alpha   90.00
_cell.angle_beta   90.00
_cell.angle_gamma   90.00
#
_symmetry.space_group_name_H-M   'P 1'
#
loop_
_entity.id
_entity.type
_entity.pdbx_description
1 polymer ?
#
loop_
_entity_poly.entity_id
_entity_poly.type
_entity_poly.pdbx_seq_one_letter_code
_entity_poly.pdbx_strand_id
1 'polypeptide(L)'
;MAGWLIFAIGKAIFSGSVYGLVSTVMLLAILTSAVGILLPLPFLFGSRIVALLMTGVIAIWGVPWVESLKTPADIAREQAREKKDSPVDQGPSDATVMAGAMMVVKERAVDPGSVRFRNVVVVRQSSGTKAACGEFNAKNRAGGYNGFERFISAGTGEHTFIEGEVADFGSAWATVCAR
;
A
#
# COMPACT_ATOMS: atom_id res chain seq x y z
N MET A 1 7.35 -2.11 13.11
CA MET A 1 8.73 -1.77 12.69
C MET A 1 9.40 -2.88 11.86
N ALA A 2 8.66 -3.77 11.17
CA ALA A 2 9.23 -4.89 10.39
C ALA A 2 9.21 -4.67 8.86
N GLY A 3 8.49 -3.66 8.35
CA GLY A 3 8.36 -3.41 6.92
C GLY A 3 9.59 -2.78 6.25
N TRP A 4 10.45 -2.11 7.01
CA TRP A 4 11.63 -1.43 6.47
C TRP A 4 12.78 -2.37 6.08
N LEU A 5 12.92 -3.52 6.77
CA LEU A 5 13.97 -4.48 6.46
C LEU A 5 13.72 -5.23 5.14
N ILE A 6 12.46 -5.55 4.83
CA ILE A 6 12.11 -6.26 3.59
C ILE A 6 12.36 -5.38 2.36
N PHE A 7 12.12 -4.07 2.47
CA PHE A 7 12.39 -3.11 1.40
C PHE A 7 13.89 -2.86 1.18
N ALA A 8 14.71 -2.92 2.24
CA ALA A 8 16.16 -2.79 2.14
C ALA A 8 16.82 -4.02 1.49
N ILE A 9 16.32 -5.22 1.79
CA ILE A 9 16.84 -6.48 1.21
C ILE A 9 16.45 -6.60 -0.28
N GLY A 10 15.25 -6.14 -0.67
CA GLY A 10 14.81 -6.14 -2.07
C GLY A 10 15.66 -5.25 -3.00
N LYS A 11 16.19 -4.12 -2.52
CA LYS A 11 17.06 -3.24 -3.30
C LYS A 11 18.47 -3.79 -3.53
N ALA A 12 18.98 -4.63 -2.62
CA ALA A 12 20.31 -5.22 -2.75
C ALA A 12 20.34 -6.35 -3.80
N ILE A 13 19.25 -7.10 -3.97
CA ILE A 13 19.21 -8.26 -4.88
C ILE A 13 19.09 -7.83 -6.35
N PHE A 14 18.40 -6.71 -6.65
CA PHE A 14 18.23 -6.26 -8.03
C PHE A 14 19.43 -5.47 -8.60
N SER A 15 20.30 -4.94 -7.74
CA SER A 15 21.56 -4.28 -8.14
C SER A 15 22.71 -5.25 -8.38
N GLY A 16 22.61 -6.51 -7.94
CA GLY A 16 23.71 -7.49 -7.97
C GLY A 16 23.76 -8.37 -9.22
N SER A 17 22.70 -8.47 -10.02
CA SER A 17 22.65 -9.45 -11.12
C SER A 17 23.49 -9.07 -12.34
N VAL A 18 23.61 -7.79 -12.67
CA VAL A 18 24.40 -7.38 -13.86
C VAL A 18 25.90 -7.37 -13.53
N TYR A 19 26.29 -6.82 -12.38
CA TYR A 19 27.70 -6.80 -11.96
C TYR A 19 28.23 -8.20 -11.58
N GLY A 20 27.37 -9.07 -11.03
CA GLY A 20 27.72 -10.47 -10.76
C GLY A 20 28.03 -11.25 -12.03
N LEU A 21 27.21 -11.11 -13.08
CA LEU A 21 27.43 -11.79 -14.36
C LEU A 21 28.66 -11.24 -15.11
N VAL A 22 28.91 -9.93 -15.07
CA VAL A 22 30.10 -9.35 -15.70
C VAL A 22 31.38 -9.79 -14.98
N SER A 23 31.37 -9.89 -13.65
CA SER A 23 32.50 -10.35 -12.84
C SER A 23 32.82 -11.83 -13.07
N THR A 24 31.80 -12.70 -13.13
CA THR A 24 32.02 -14.12 -13.40
C THR A 24 32.52 -14.38 -14.81
N VAL A 25 32.03 -13.64 -15.81
CA VAL A 25 32.55 -13.73 -17.19
C VAL A 25 34.00 -13.24 -17.28
N MET A 26 34.38 -12.18 -16.55
CA MET A 26 35.76 -11.69 -16.53
C MET A 26 36.72 -12.67 -15.84
N LEU A 27 36.29 -13.29 -14.73
CA LEU A 27 37.09 -14.31 -14.03
C LEU A 27 37.25 -15.59 -14.86
N LEU A 28 36.20 -16.04 -15.57
CA LEU A 28 36.30 -17.17 -16.50
C LEU A 28 37.23 -16.88 -17.68
N ALA A 29 37.26 -15.64 -18.19
CA ALA A 29 38.20 -15.22 -19.24
C ALA A 29 39.67 -15.24 -18.75
N ILE A 30 39.92 -14.83 -17.51
CA ILE A 30 41.27 -14.88 -16.92
C ILE A 30 41.70 -16.33 -16.65
N LEU A 31 40.80 -17.18 -16.14
CA LEU A 31 41.09 -18.59 -15.88
C LEU A 31 41.35 -19.38 -17.18
N THR A 32 40.58 -19.12 -18.25
CA THR A 32 40.81 -19.76 -19.55
C THR A 32 42.14 -19.30 -20.19
N SER A 33 42.56 -18.06 -19.93
CA SER A 33 43.88 -17.56 -20.34
C SER A 33 45.04 -18.26 -19.62
N ALA A 34 44.86 -18.62 -18.35
CA ALA A 34 45.87 -19.32 -17.55
C ALA A 34 45.98 -20.81 -17.91
N VAL A 35 44.88 -21.47 -18.27
CA VAL A 35 44.86 -22.89 -18.65
C VAL A 35 45.38 -23.13 -20.10
N GLY A 36 45.38 -22.10 -20.94
CA GLY A 36 45.90 -22.16 -22.32
C GLY A 36 47.43 -22.31 -22.45
N ILE A 37 48.17 -22.37 -21.34
CA ILE A 37 49.64 -22.49 -21.34
C ILE A 37 50.10 -23.97 -21.36
N LEU A 38 49.19 -24.96 -21.21
CA LEU A 38 49.57 -26.39 -21.09
C LEU A 38 49.08 -27.34 -22.21
N LEU A 39 48.50 -26.86 -23.30
CA LEU A 39 48.08 -27.70 -24.44
C LEU A 39 48.61 -27.14 -25.78
N PRO A 40 49.08 -28.01 -26.70
CA PRO A 40 49.77 -27.59 -27.92
C PRO A 40 48.87 -26.84 -28.91
N LEU A 41 49.56 -26.02 -29.71
CA LEU A 41 49.14 -24.85 -30.50
C LEU A 41 48.59 -25.07 -31.93
N PRO A 42 47.63 -25.97 -32.24
CA PRO A 42 46.87 -25.82 -33.49
C PRO A 42 45.37 -25.54 -33.32
N PHE A 43 44.78 -25.64 -32.12
CA PHE A 43 43.33 -25.40 -31.94
C PHE A 43 42.94 -23.95 -31.61
N LEU A 44 43.90 -23.05 -31.36
CA LEU A 44 43.62 -21.66 -30.95
C LEU A 44 43.25 -20.72 -32.12
N PHE A 45 43.48 -21.11 -33.38
CA PHE A 45 43.19 -20.24 -34.53
C PHE A 45 41.71 -20.26 -34.96
N GLY A 46 40.97 -21.36 -34.74
CA GLY A 46 39.54 -21.43 -35.10
C GLY A 46 38.61 -20.70 -34.11
N SER A 47 38.98 -20.71 -32.82
CA SER A 47 38.16 -20.16 -31.73
C SER A 47 38.06 -18.63 -31.72
N ARG A 48 39.15 -17.94 -32.10
CA ARG A 48 39.17 -16.46 -32.06
C ARG A 48 38.32 -15.80 -33.14
N ILE A 49 38.12 -16.47 -34.29
CA ILE A 49 37.23 -15.98 -35.36
C ILE A 49 35.76 -16.11 -34.92
N VAL A 50 35.38 -17.23 -34.28
CA VAL A 50 34.03 -17.43 -33.75
C VAL A 50 33.71 -16.45 -32.62
N ALA A 51 34.67 -16.18 -31.73
CA ALA A 51 34.51 -15.21 -30.65
C ALA A 51 34.33 -13.76 -31.16
N LEU A 52 35.05 -13.36 -32.21
CA LEU A 52 34.91 -12.04 -32.84
C LEU A 52 33.59 -11.88 -33.60
N LEU A 53 33.07 -12.95 -34.21
CA LEU A 53 31.76 -12.94 -34.84
C LEU A 53 30.63 -12.83 -33.80
N MET A 54 30.73 -13.51 -32.66
CA MET A 54 29.72 -13.45 -31.60
C MET A 54 29.69 -12.10 -30.87
N THR A 55 30.83 -11.44 -30.65
CA THR A 55 30.85 -10.08 -30.09
C THR A 55 30.44 -9.02 -31.12
N GLY A 56 30.76 -9.23 -32.40
CA GLY A 56 30.30 -8.39 -33.50
C GLY A 56 28.77 -8.37 -33.66
N VAL A 57 28.10 -9.52 -33.50
CA VAL A 57 26.63 -9.59 -33.58
C VAL A 57 25.94 -8.83 -32.43
N ILE A 58 26.50 -8.85 -31.22
CA ILE A 58 25.97 -8.08 -30.07
C ILE A 58 26.11 -6.56 -30.30
N ALA A 59 27.14 -6.11 -31.02
CA ALA A 59 27.34 -4.69 -31.34
C ALA A 59 26.50 -4.21 -32.54
N ILE A 60 26.15 -5.11 -33.48
CA ILE A 60 25.38 -4.79 -34.68
C ILE A 60 23.87 -4.73 -34.39
N TRP A 61 23.35 -5.58 -33.50
CA TRP A 61 22.02 -5.39 -32.92
C TRP A 61 22.14 -4.52 -31.67
N GLY A 62 22.64 -3.29 -31.85
CA GLY A 62 22.76 -2.31 -30.79
C GLY A 62 21.47 -2.27 -30.00
N VAL A 63 21.53 -2.67 -28.73
CA VAL A 63 20.38 -2.89 -27.85
C VAL A 63 19.44 -1.68 -27.93
N PRO A 64 18.30 -1.75 -28.65
CA PRO A 64 17.42 -0.60 -28.85
C PRO A 64 16.59 -0.27 -27.59
N TRP A 65 17.05 -0.65 -26.41
CA TRP A 65 16.23 -0.78 -25.20
C TRP A 65 16.71 0.06 -24.01
N VAL A 66 17.58 1.06 -24.25
CA VAL A 66 18.01 2.03 -23.22
C VAL A 66 17.25 3.36 -23.32
N GLU A 67 16.36 3.54 -24.28
CA GLU A 67 15.57 4.79 -24.43
C GLU A 67 14.26 4.81 -23.63
N SER A 68 13.84 3.68 -23.04
CA SER A 68 12.56 3.58 -22.33
C SER A 68 12.67 3.37 -20.82
N LEU A 69 13.87 3.52 -20.24
CA LEU A 69 14.03 3.57 -18.78
C LEU A 69 13.69 4.98 -18.32
N LYS A 70 12.49 5.15 -17.75
CA LYS A 70 12.08 6.41 -17.11
C LYS A 70 13.19 6.91 -16.20
N THR A 71 13.57 8.18 -16.33
CA THR A 71 14.60 8.73 -15.47
C THR A 71 14.11 8.74 -14.01
N PRO A 72 15.00 8.66 -13.01
CA PRO A 72 14.61 8.78 -11.61
C PRO A 72 13.81 10.06 -11.31
N ALA A 73 14.03 11.13 -12.09
CA ALA A 73 13.30 12.38 -11.99
C ALA A 73 11.86 12.27 -12.51
N ASP A 74 11.62 11.53 -13.59
CA ASP A 74 10.28 11.34 -14.14
C ASP A 74 9.43 10.43 -13.24
N ILE A 75 10.03 9.39 -12.67
CA ILE A 75 9.40 8.55 -11.64
C ILE A 75 8.99 9.40 -10.44
N ALA A 76 9.86 10.28 -9.95
CA ALA A 76 9.55 11.17 -8.83
C ALA A 76 8.40 12.15 -9.14
N ARG A 77 8.31 12.65 -10.37
CA ARG A 77 7.23 13.54 -10.83
C ARG A 77 5.89 12.83 -10.93
N GLU A 78 5.89 11.60 -11.43
CA GLU A 78 4.68 10.77 -11.54
C GLU A 78 4.16 10.37 -10.16
N GLN A 79 5.06 9.95 -9.26
CA GLN A 79 4.73 9.69 -7.85
C GLN A 79 4.24 10.95 -7.12
N ALA A 80 4.79 12.13 -7.43
CA ALA A 80 4.32 13.39 -6.86
C ALA A 80 2.93 13.79 -7.38
N ARG A 81 2.61 13.50 -8.65
CA ARG A 81 1.27 13.71 -9.23
C ARG A 81 0.26 12.74 -8.62
N GLU A 82 0.59 11.46 -8.54
CA GLU A 82 -0.26 10.43 -7.92
C GLU A 82 -0.52 10.69 -6.42
N LYS A 83 0.50 11.16 -5.69
CA LYS A 83 0.35 11.56 -4.28
C LYS A 83 -0.48 12.84 -4.10
N LYS A 84 -0.59 13.68 -5.13
CA LYS A 84 -1.40 14.91 -5.11
C LYS A 84 -2.87 14.61 -5.44
N ASP A 85 -3.13 13.61 -6.28
CA ASP A 85 -4.47 13.18 -6.66
C ASP A 85 -5.07 12.12 -5.72
N SER A 86 -4.24 11.46 -4.91
CA SER A 86 -4.76 10.83 -3.68
C SER A 86 -5.41 11.90 -2.82
N PRO A 87 -6.66 11.75 -2.37
CA PRO A 87 -7.24 12.66 -1.41
C PRO A 87 -6.35 12.63 -0.17
N VAL A 88 -5.51 13.66 0.00
CA VAL A 88 -4.74 13.88 1.22
C VAL A 88 -5.75 14.34 2.26
N ASP A 89 -6.55 13.39 2.71
CA ASP A 89 -7.35 13.52 3.89
C ASP A 89 -6.42 13.30 5.06
N GLN A 90 -6.07 14.36 5.77
CA GLN A 90 -5.18 14.29 6.94
C GLN A 90 -5.85 13.60 8.16
N GLY A 91 -6.82 12.71 7.91
CA GLY A 91 -7.60 11.99 8.91
C GLY A 91 -7.93 10.56 8.46
N PRO A 92 -8.45 9.72 9.38
CA PRO A 92 -8.82 8.34 9.08
C PRO A 92 -9.79 8.26 7.90
N SER A 93 -9.65 7.21 7.08
CA SER A 93 -10.54 6.99 5.92
C SER A 93 -12.00 6.87 6.37
N ASP A 94 -12.96 7.19 5.50
CA ASP A 94 -14.39 7.08 5.83
C ASP A 94 -14.75 5.66 6.27
N ALA A 95 -14.17 4.66 5.61
CA ALA A 95 -14.32 3.26 5.97
C ALA A 95 -13.80 2.96 7.38
N THR A 96 -12.67 3.55 7.78
CA THR A 96 -12.10 3.40 9.11
C THR A 96 -12.99 4.02 10.19
N VAL A 97 -13.47 5.24 9.95
CA VAL A 97 -14.35 5.94 10.89
C VAL A 97 -15.67 5.19 11.05
N MET A 98 -16.25 4.73 9.94
CA MET A 98 -17.49 3.96 9.95
C MET A 98 -17.32 2.61 10.66
N ALA A 99 -16.24 1.87 10.38
CA ALA A 99 -15.97 0.59 11.02
C ALA A 99 -15.77 0.75 12.53
N GLY A 100 -14.98 1.74 12.96
CA GLY A 100 -14.77 2.06 14.37
C GLY A 100 -16.08 2.43 15.07
N ALA A 101 -16.90 3.27 14.43
CA ALA A 101 -18.21 3.64 14.95
C ALA A 101 -19.13 2.43 15.16
N MET A 102 -19.24 1.56 14.15
CA MET A 102 -20.07 0.36 14.23
C MET A 102 -19.57 -0.62 15.30
N MET A 103 -18.25 -0.75 15.48
CA MET A 103 -17.68 -1.56 16.55
C MET A 103 -18.06 -1.04 17.93
N VAL A 104 -17.84 0.25 18.18
CA VAL A 104 -18.15 0.86 19.48
C VAL A 104 -19.65 0.75 19.80
N VAL A 105 -20.52 1.03 18.82
CA VAL A 105 -21.97 0.89 19.02
C VAL A 105 -22.35 -0.57 19.33
N LYS A 106 -21.71 -1.54 18.68
CA LYS A 106 -21.92 -2.97 18.99
C LYS A 106 -21.46 -3.32 20.41
N GLU A 107 -20.31 -2.83 20.84
CA GLU A 107 -19.77 -3.08 22.17
C GLU A 107 -20.62 -2.48 23.29
N ARG A 108 -21.30 -1.36 23.01
CA ARG A 108 -22.25 -0.73 23.96
C ARG A 108 -23.63 -1.37 23.97
N ALA A 109 -24.02 -2.08 22.92
CA ALA A 109 -25.30 -2.76 22.86
C ALA A 109 -25.35 -3.96 23.82
N VAL A 110 -26.53 -4.23 24.40
CA VAL A 110 -26.74 -5.36 25.32
C VAL A 110 -26.46 -6.71 24.64
N ASP A 111 -26.87 -6.85 23.37
CA ASP A 111 -26.57 -8.00 22.53
C ASP A 111 -25.86 -7.52 21.24
N PRO A 112 -24.51 -7.53 21.21
CA PRO A 112 -23.71 -7.06 20.07
C PRO A 112 -24.02 -7.78 18.75
N GLY A 113 -24.43 -9.05 18.82
CA GLY A 113 -24.75 -9.87 17.65
C GLY A 113 -26.11 -9.54 17.03
N SER A 114 -27.00 -8.88 17.78
CA SER A 114 -28.32 -8.48 17.32
C SER A 114 -28.38 -7.11 16.65
N VAL A 115 -27.28 -6.35 16.67
CA VAL A 115 -27.27 -4.94 16.25
C VAL A 115 -27.51 -4.81 14.75
N ARG A 116 -28.49 -3.98 14.40
CA ARG A 116 -28.85 -3.64 13.03
C ARG A 116 -28.64 -2.16 12.81
N PHE A 117 -27.85 -1.82 11.80
CA PHE A 117 -27.58 -0.44 11.42
C PHE A 117 -28.44 -0.04 10.23
N ARG A 118 -28.84 1.24 10.18
CA ARG A 118 -29.44 1.87 9.00
C ARG A 118 -29.01 3.32 8.90
N ASN A 119 -29.11 3.90 7.69
CA ASN A 119 -28.82 5.30 7.43
C ASN A 119 -27.44 5.78 7.93
N VAL A 120 -26.43 4.89 7.91
CA VAL A 120 -25.09 5.22 8.36
C VAL A 120 -24.34 5.96 7.27
N VAL A 121 -23.92 7.18 7.58
CA VAL A 121 -23.15 8.05 6.69
C VAL A 121 -21.99 8.66 7.44
N VAL A 122 -20.86 8.85 6.74
CA VAL A 122 -19.75 9.65 7.26
C VAL A 122 -19.95 11.08 6.80
N VAL A 123 -19.98 12.01 7.74
CA VAL A 123 -20.09 13.44 7.52
C VAL A 123 -18.75 14.07 7.88
N ARG A 124 -18.26 14.94 6.99
CA ARG A 124 -17.07 15.76 7.24
C ARG A 124 -17.51 17.11 7.78
N GLN A 125 -17.02 17.46 8.96
CA GLN A 125 -17.28 18.77 9.56
C GLN A 125 -16.34 19.84 8.99
N SER A 126 -16.75 21.11 9.15
CA SER A 126 -15.94 22.29 8.77
C SER A 126 -14.59 22.38 9.49
N SER A 127 -14.49 21.78 10.68
CA SER A 127 -13.23 21.64 11.44
C SER A 127 -12.23 20.65 10.82
N GLY A 128 -12.63 19.89 9.80
CA GLY A 128 -11.84 18.82 9.19
C GLY A 128 -12.01 17.45 9.86
N THR A 129 -12.73 17.38 10.99
CA THR A 129 -13.07 16.12 11.68
C THR A 129 -14.17 15.36 10.93
N LYS A 130 -14.10 14.03 10.96
CA LYS A 130 -15.14 13.14 10.43
C LYS A 130 -15.95 12.53 11.55
N ALA A 131 -17.26 12.44 11.34
CA ALA A 131 -18.17 11.73 12.22
C ALA A 131 -19.05 10.79 11.40
N ALA A 132 -19.18 9.55 11.84
CA ALA A 132 -20.21 8.63 11.41
C ALA A 132 -21.51 8.93 12.17
N CYS A 133 -22.55 9.23 11.42
CA CYS A 133 -23.90 9.45 11.92
C CYS A 133 -24.80 8.33 11.39
N GLY A 134 -25.70 7.82 12.21
CA GLY A 134 -26.67 6.83 11.75
C GLY A 134 -27.63 6.41 12.83
N GLU A 135 -28.35 5.34 12.54
CA GLU A 135 -29.28 4.74 13.48
C GLU A 135 -28.95 3.25 13.68
N PHE A 136 -29.13 2.77 14.91
CA PHE A 136 -28.98 1.37 15.24
C PHE A 136 -30.16 0.86 16.05
N ASN A 137 -30.41 -0.44 15.99
CA ASN A 137 -31.40 -1.12 16.81
C ASN A 137 -30.79 -2.43 17.32
N ALA A 138 -30.96 -2.72 18.60
CA ALA A 138 -30.40 -3.90 19.26
C ALA A 138 -31.44 -4.52 20.21
N LYS A 139 -31.27 -5.80 20.53
CA LYS A 139 -32.09 -6.46 21.54
C LYS A 139 -31.77 -5.92 22.93
N ASN A 140 -32.82 -5.71 23.72
CA ASN A 140 -32.72 -5.41 25.14
C ASN A 140 -32.52 -6.71 25.96
N ARG A 141 -32.38 -6.59 27.28
CA ARG A 141 -32.22 -7.75 28.19
C ARG A 141 -33.42 -8.71 28.19
N ALA A 142 -34.59 -8.25 27.75
CA ALA A 142 -35.79 -9.07 27.60
C ALA A 142 -35.89 -9.75 26.20
N GLY A 143 -34.90 -9.55 25.32
CA GLY A 143 -34.82 -10.19 24.00
C GLY A 143 -35.59 -9.48 22.88
N GLY A 144 -36.26 -8.36 23.18
CA GLY A 144 -37.02 -7.55 22.21
C GLY A 144 -36.20 -6.37 21.67
N TYR A 145 -36.61 -5.84 20.50
CA TYR A 145 -36.04 -4.61 19.93
C TYR A 145 -36.85 -3.39 20.40
N ASN A 146 -36.16 -2.34 20.84
CA ASN A 146 -36.81 -1.12 21.36
C ASN A 146 -37.10 -0.07 20.28
N GLY A 147 -36.60 -0.28 19.06
CA GLY A 147 -36.69 0.69 17.97
C GLY A 147 -35.31 1.18 17.56
N PHE A 148 -35.27 1.95 16.46
CA PHE A 148 -34.02 2.53 16.00
C PHE A 148 -33.71 3.79 16.77
N GLU A 149 -32.48 3.87 17.25
CA GLU A 149 -31.94 4.96 18.03
C GLU A 149 -30.76 5.57 17.30
N ARG A 150 -30.56 6.88 17.43
CA ARG A 150 -29.50 7.60 16.74
C ARG A 150 -28.17 7.51 17.47
N PHE A 151 -27.07 7.52 16.70
CA PHE A 151 -25.71 7.58 17.24
C PHE A 151 -24.82 8.51 16.41
N ILE A 152 -23.87 9.14 17.08
CA ILE A 152 -22.83 9.99 16.49
C ILE A 152 -21.49 9.41 16.95
N SER A 153 -20.56 9.16 16.03
CA SER A 153 -19.26 8.60 16.38
C SER A 153 -18.12 9.16 15.54
N ALA A 154 -17.03 9.61 16.15
CA ALA A 154 -15.80 9.96 15.43
C ALA A 154 -14.91 8.73 15.10
N GLY A 155 -15.43 7.50 15.28
CA GLY A 155 -14.70 6.26 15.04
C GLY A 155 -13.91 5.75 16.26
N THR A 156 -14.00 6.43 17.41
CA THR A 156 -13.38 6.02 18.68
C THR A 156 -14.41 5.91 19.80
N GLY A 157 -14.08 5.14 20.83
CA GLY A 157 -14.94 4.92 22.00
C GLY A 157 -15.34 6.21 22.71
N GLU A 158 -14.38 7.08 23.01
CA GLU A 158 -14.60 8.33 23.77
C GLU A 158 -15.42 9.38 23.02
N HIS A 159 -15.45 9.30 21.69
CA HIS A 159 -16.17 10.21 20.82
C HIS A 159 -17.35 9.53 20.14
N THR A 160 -17.98 8.60 20.84
CA THR A 160 -19.25 7.99 20.44
C THR A 160 -20.33 8.37 21.44
N PHE A 161 -21.42 8.91 20.92
CA PHE A 161 -22.58 9.37 21.67
C PHE A 161 -23.82 8.69 21.11
N ILE A 162 -24.63 8.14 22.01
CA ILE A 162 -25.91 7.49 21.70
C ILE A 162 -27.03 8.36 22.28
N GLU A 163 -28.17 8.43 21.59
CA GLU A 163 -29.30 9.31 21.94
C GLU A 163 -29.76 9.18 23.40
N GLY A 164 -29.81 7.97 23.95
CA GLY A 164 -30.23 7.67 25.31
C GLY A 164 -29.15 7.84 26.37
N GLU A 165 -27.91 8.09 25.98
CA GLU A 165 -26.79 8.33 26.90
C GLU A 165 -26.59 9.82 27.22
N VAL A 166 -27.13 10.73 26.38
CA VAL A 166 -26.84 12.17 26.45
C VAL A 166 -28.12 12.98 26.41
N ALA A 167 -28.33 13.86 27.40
CA ALA A 167 -29.54 14.68 27.49
C ALA A 167 -29.77 15.63 26.30
N ASP A 168 -28.69 16.23 25.76
CA ASP A 168 -28.76 17.24 24.70
C ASP A 168 -28.44 16.67 23.30
N PHE A 169 -28.62 15.36 23.09
CA PHE A 169 -28.24 14.68 21.86
C PHE A 169 -28.84 15.33 20.60
N GLY A 170 -30.08 15.81 20.66
CA GLY A 170 -30.74 16.44 19.51
C GLY A 170 -29.98 17.66 18.96
N SER A 171 -29.37 18.46 19.84
CA SER A 171 -28.57 19.63 19.45
C SER A 171 -27.25 19.22 18.78
N ALA A 172 -26.56 18.21 19.34
CA ALA A 172 -25.35 17.65 18.77
C ALA A 172 -25.63 17.02 17.41
N TRP A 173 -26.72 16.27 17.29
CA TRP A 173 -27.18 15.70 16.02
C TRP A 173 -27.42 16.78 14.97
N ALA A 174 -28.14 17.86 15.32
CA ALA A 174 -28.39 18.96 14.41
C ALA A 174 -27.10 19.69 13.97
N THR A 175 -26.08 19.73 14.83
CA THR A 175 -24.82 20.41 14.53
C THR A 175 -23.86 19.55 13.71
N VAL A 176 -23.81 18.24 13.99
CA VAL A 176 -22.82 17.32 13.40
C VAL A 176 -23.39 16.54 12.22
N CYS A 177 -24.65 16.13 12.33
CA CYS A 177 -25.26 15.12 11.46
C CYS A 177 -26.39 15.65 10.58
N ALA A 178 -27.00 16.81 10.91
CA ALA A 178 -27.93 17.45 10.00
C ALA A 178 -27.16 18.04 8.80
N ARG A 179 -27.69 17.75 7.61
CA ARG A 179 -27.22 18.29 6.33
C ARG A 179 -28.09 19.46 5.92
#